data_AF-A0A432Q3U8-F1
#
_entry.id   AF-A0A432Q3U8-F1
#
_cell.length_a   1.000
_cell.length_b   1.000
_cell.length_c   1.000
_cell.angle_alpha   90.00
_cell.angle_beta   90.00
_cell.angle_gamma   90.00
#
_symmetry.space_group_name_H-M   'P 1'
#
loop_
_entity.id
_entity.type
_entity.pdbx_description
1 polymer ?
#
loop_
_entity_poly.entity_id
_entity_poly.type
_entity_poly.pdbx_seq_one_letter_code
_entity_poly.pdbx_strand_id
1 'polypeptide(L)'
;MPDKPFHIVLVEPEIPPNTGSIARLCGATNSVLDLVHPLGFSTDDKHLKRAGLDYWPHVNIRHWKNVDEFLEAQDENRLFFMTTKVDRPYYKASFKPGDRLVFGRETQGIPEEM
;
A
#
# COMPACT_ATOMS: atom_id res chain seq x y z
N MET A 1 -7.64 18.90 14.72
CA MET A 1 -6.35 18.27 14.35
C MET A 1 -6.41 17.99 12.86
N PRO A 2 -5.35 18.16 12.07
CA PRO A 2 -5.41 17.71 10.68
C PRO A 2 -5.75 16.21 10.68
N ASP A 3 -6.72 15.82 9.85
CA ASP A 3 -7.14 14.42 9.74
C ASP A 3 -5.92 13.56 9.37
N LYS A 4 -5.76 12.42 10.06
CA LYS A 4 -4.67 11.47 9.77
C LYS A 4 -4.83 10.96 8.33
N PRO A 5 -3.78 10.95 7.49
CA PRO A 5 -3.90 10.49 6.11
C PRO A 5 -4.26 9.01 6.07
N PHE A 6 -4.97 8.59 5.04
CA PHE A 6 -5.14 7.17 4.75
C PHE A 6 -3.80 6.55 4.32
N HIS A 7 -3.69 5.25 4.53
CA HIS A 7 -2.54 4.47 4.13
C HIS A 7 -2.95 3.40 3.12
N ILE A 8 -2.25 3.34 2.00
CA ILE A 8 -2.36 2.26 1.02
C ILE A 8 -1.14 1.38 1.18
N VAL A 9 -1.35 0.13 1.59
CA VAL A 9 -0.28 -0.83 1.89
C VAL A 9 -0.21 -1.86 0.78
N LEU A 10 0.94 -1.98 0.12
CA LEU A 10 1.22 -3.00 -0.88
C LEU A 10 2.17 -4.03 -0.29
N VAL A 11 1.68 -5.25 -0.12
CA VAL A 11 2.47 -6.38 0.38
C VAL A 11 3.13 -7.08 -0.79
N GLU A 12 4.47 -6.98 -0.82
CA GLU A 12 5.34 -7.65 -1.78
C GLU A 12 4.93 -7.43 -3.25
N PRO A 13 4.66 -6.18 -3.69
CA PRO A 13 4.13 -5.91 -5.02
C PRO A 13 5.08 -6.38 -6.12
N GLU A 14 4.51 -7.00 -7.16
CA GLU A 14 5.30 -7.66 -8.21
C GLU A 14 5.39 -6.81 -9.48
N ILE A 15 4.39 -5.98 -9.74
CA ILE A 15 4.23 -5.28 -11.02
C ILE A 15 4.52 -3.77 -10.86
N PRO A 16 5.66 -3.26 -11.36
CA PRO A 16 6.03 -1.84 -11.19
C PRO A 16 4.98 -0.83 -11.70
N PRO A 17 4.33 -1.04 -12.87
CA PRO A 17 3.26 -0.15 -13.34
C PRO A 17 2.08 0.04 -12.36
N ASN A 18 1.73 -1.01 -11.60
CA ASN A 18 0.65 -0.94 -10.61
C ASN A 18 1.06 -0.07 -9.44
N THR A 19 2.26 -0.31 -8.90
CA THR A 19 2.81 0.50 -7.81
C THR A 19 2.95 1.96 -8.21
N GLY A 20 3.39 2.24 -9.44
CA GLY A 20 3.43 3.61 -9.97
C GLY A 20 2.05 4.27 -9.96
N SER A 21 1.04 3.60 -10.53
CA SER A 21 -0.33 4.12 -10.55
C SER A 21 -0.89 4.39 -9.15
N ILE A 22 -0.59 3.52 -8.18
CA ILE A 22 -0.98 3.68 -6.78
C ILE A 22 -0.23 4.83 -6.11
N ALA A 23 1.07 5.00 -6.39
CA ALA A 23 1.83 6.15 -5.93
C ALA A 23 1.22 7.46 -6.45
N ARG A 24 0.77 7.51 -7.72
CA ARG A 24 0.07 8.68 -8.27
C ARG A 24 -1.24 8.96 -7.53
N LEU A 25 -2.02 7.92 -7.24
CA LEU A 25 -3.24 8.03 -6.44
C LEU A 25 -2.94 8.57 -5.05
N CYS A 26 -1.89 8.08 -4.39
CA CYS A 26 -1.49 8.55 -3.06
C CYS A 26 -1.10 10.03 -3.08
N GLY A 27 -0.33 10.47 -4.08
CA GLY A 27 -0.01 11.89 -4.27
C GLY A 27 -1.25 12.76 -4.51
N ALA A 28 -2.21 12.30 -5.31
CA ALA A 28 -3.44 13.03 -5.60
C ALA A 28 -4.43 13.08 -4.42
N THR A 29 -4.40 12.07 -3.54
CA THR A 29 -5.33 11.94 -2.39
C THR A 29 -4.71 12.33 -1.05
N ASN A 30 -3.44 12.75 -1.05
CA ASN A 30 -2.66 13.01 0.15
C ASN A 30 -2.64 11.80 1.12
N SER A 31 -2.59 10.60 0.55
CA SER A 31 -2.46 9.34 1.27
C SER A 31 -0.98 8.91 1.36
N VAL A 32 -0.66 8.08 2.33
CA VAL A 32 0.66 7.45 2.49
C VAL A 32 0.68 6.14 1.72
N LEU A 33 1.79 5.86 1.04
CA LEU A 33 2.05 4.57 0.41
C LEU A 33 3.02 3.76 1.29
N ASP A 34 2.57 2.64 1.83
CA ASP A 34 3.40 1.68 2.56
C ASP A 34 3.80 0.54 1.61
N LEU A 35 5.09 0.31 1.43
CA LEU A 35 5.66 -0.75 0.61
C LEU A 35 6.30 -1.79 1.52
N VAL A 36 5.70 -2.98 1.59
CA VAL A 36 6.23 -4.11 2.36
C VAL A 36 7.06 -5.00 1.45
N HIS A 37 8.32 -5.19 1.81
CA HIS A 37 9.31 -5.92 1.03
C HIS A 37 9.17 -7.45 1.19
N PRO A 38 9.70 -8.25 0.23
CA PRO A 38 10.44 -7.82 -0.98
C PRO A 38 9.56 -7.26 -2.10
N LEU A 39 10.04 -6.19 -2.76
CA LEU A 39 9.42 -5.70 -4.00
C LEU A 39 9.93 -6.54 -5.18
N GLY A 40 9.05 -6.91 -6.11
CA GLY A 40 9.41 -7.62 -7.34
C GLY A 40 10.17 -6.76 -8.37
N PHE A 41 10.50 -5.51 -8.04
CA PHE A 41 11.16 -4.54 -8.90
C PHE A 41 12.03 -3.56 -8.10
N SER A 42 12.96 -2.89 -8.78
CA SER A 42 13.75 -1.81 -8.18
C SER A 42 12.99 -0.48 -8.22
N THR A 43 12.99 0.23 -7.09
CA THR A 43 12.50 1.61 -6.96
C THR A 43 13.57 2.65 -7.30
N ASP A 44 14.67 2.28 -7.95
CA ASP A 44 15.71 3.26 -8.31
C ASP A 44 15.19 4.31 -9.30
N ASP A 45 15.53 5.57 -9.03
CA ASP A 45 15.12 6.80 -9.71
C ASP A 45 15.19 6.72 -11.26
N LYS A 46 16.13 5.92 -11.81
CA LYS A 46 16.26 5.69 -13.25
C LYS A 46 15.09 4.93 -13.88
N HIS A 47 14.52 3.95 -13.16
CA HIS A 47 13.35 3.20 -13.61
C HIS A 47 12.08 4.01 -13.41
N LEU A 48 12.00 4.74 -12.29
CA LEU A 48 10.85 5.58 -11.95
C LEU A 48 10.69 6.75 -12.95
N LYS A 49 11.77 7.44 -13.32
CA LYS A 49 11.75 8.51 -14.32
C LYS A 49 11.31 8.04 -15.71
N ARG A 50 11.73 6.85 -16.14
CA ARG A 50 11.34 6.28 -17.45
C ARG A 50 9.87 5.85 -17.48
N ALA A 51 9.30 5.50 -16.35
CA ALA A 51 7.89 5.17 -16.20
C ALA A 51 6.97 6.41 -16.09
N GLY A 52 7.52 7.63 -16.21
CA GLY A 52 6.75 8.87 -16.10
C GLY A 52 6.28 9.16 -14.68
N LEU A 53 7.06 8.75 -13.66
CA LEU A 53 6.75 8.94 -12.24
C LEU A 53 7.37 10.24 -11.70
N ASP A 54 7.07 11.38 -12.33
CA ASP A 54 7.47 12.72 -11.87
C ASP A 54 6.94 13.08 -10.48
N TYR A 55 5.89 12.39 -10.03
CA TYR A 55 5.28 12.53 -8.72
C TYR A 55 5.98 11.76 -7.58
N TRP A 56 6.87 10.81 -7.86
CA TRP A 56 7.46 9.95 -6.82
C TRP A 56 8.09 10.71 -5.64
N PRO A 57 8.84 11.83 -5.85
CA PRO A 57 9.37 12.65 -4.76
C PRO A 57 8.29 13.36 -3.92
N HIS A 58 7.06 13.44 -4.42
CA HIS A 58 5.93 14.11 -3.80
C HIS A 58 4.98 13.13 -3.09
N VAL A 59 5.24 11.82 -3.17
CA VAL A 59 4.47 10.81 -2.45
C VAL A 59 5.15 10.53 -1.12
N ASN A 60 4.37 10.48 -0.04
CA ASN A 60 4.86 10.00 1.25
C ASN A 60 4.93 8.47 1.21
N ILE A 61 6.14 7.94 1.03
CA ILE A 61 6.39 6.50 0.91
C ILE A 61 7.08 5.99 2.17
N ARG A 62 6.57 4.90 2.73
CA ARG A 62 7.18 4.16 3.83
C ARG A 62 7.57 2.77 3.35
N HIS A 63 8.71 2.30 3.81
CA HIS A 63 9.19 0.96 3.50
C HIS A 63 9.23 0.12 4.77
N TRP A 64 8.72 -1.10 4.66
CA TRP A 64 8.74 -2.13 5.71
C TRP A 64 9.58 -3.30 5.21
N LYS A 65 10.53 -3.77 6.01
CA LYS A 65 11.47 -4.82 5.60
C LYS A 65 10.76 -6.14 5.28
N ASN A 66 9.69 -6.44 6.00
CA ASN A 66 8.85 -7.61 5.82
C ASN A 66 7.47 -7.39 6.47
N VAL A 67 6.59 -8.38 6.29
CA VAL A 67 5.24 -8.39 6.84
C VAL A 67 5.22 -8.33 8.36
N ASP A 68 6.10 -9.06 9.04
CA ASP A 68 6.17 -9.09 10.50
C ASP A 68 6.43 -7.69 11.09
N GLU A 69 7.44 -6.98 10.57
CA GLU A 69 7.75 -5.62 11.01
C GLU A 69 6.58 -4.67 10.76
N PHE A 70 5.90 -4.83 9.62
CA PHE A 70 4.70 -4.05 9.33
C PHE A 70 3.61 -4.31 10.38
N LEU A 71 3.28 -5.58 10.65
CA LEU A 71 2.22 -5.95 11.59
C LEU A 71 2.53 -5.54 13.02
N GLU A 72 3.76 -5.77 13.50
CA GLU A 72 4.21 -5.40 14.85
C GLU A 72 4.08 -3.89 15.14
N ALA A 73 4.22 -3.07 14.10
CA ALA A 73 4.13 -1.61 14.21
C ALA A 73 2.71 -1.05 14.06
N GLN A 74 1.70 -1.88 13.77
CA GLN A 74 0.32 -1.44 13.50
C GLN A 74 -0.66 -1.80 14.62
N ASP A 75 -1.74 -1.02 14.72
CA ASP A 75 -2.94 -1.39 15.47
C ASP A 75 -3.82 -2.26 14.56
N GLU A 76 -3.97 -3.54 14.92
CA GLU A 76 -4.75 -4.55 14.18
C GLU A 76 -6.19 -4.09 13.89
N ASN A 77 -6.79 -3.27 14.75
CA ASN A 77 -8.18 -2.80 14.59
C ASN A 77 -8.37 -1.77 13.46
N ARG A 78 -7.28 -1.37 12.81
CA ARG A 78 -7.24 -0.33 11.77
C ARG A 78 -6.67 -0.84 10.45
N LEU A 79 -6.55 -2.17 10.31
CA LEU A 79 -6.15 -2.85 9.08
C LEU A 79 -7.38 -3.36 8.33
N PHE A 80 -7.46 -3.04 7.04
CA PHE A 80 -8.51 -3.51 6.14
C PHE A 80 -7.88 -4.29 4.99
N PHE A 81 -8.01 -5.61 5.06
CA PHE A 81 -7.49 -6.54 4.07
C PHE A 81 -8.41 -6.62 2.85
N MET A 82 -7.89 -6.21 1.70
CA MET A 82 -8.63 -6.19 0.43
C MET A 82 -8.41 -7.52 -0.29
N THR A 83 -9.29 -8.48 -0.04
CA THR A 83 -9.25 -9.83 -0.62
C THR A 83 -10.58 -10.21 -1.26
N THR A 84 -10.55 -11.17 -2.19
CA THR A 84 -11.75 -11.79 -2.75
C THR A 84 -12.31 -12.91 -1.87
N LYS A 85 -11.54 -13.39 -0.89
CA LYS A 85 -11.90 -14.48 0.03
C LYS A 85 -12.77 -14.00 1.21
N VAL A 86 -13.72 -13.09 0.99
CA VAL A 86 -14.60 -12.55 2.05
C VAL A 86 -16.03 -12.36 1.54
N ASP A 87 -17.00 -12.57 2.43
CA ASP A 87 -18.43 -12.36 2.13
C ASP A 87 -18.88 -10.91 2.35
N ARG A 88 -18.09 -10.11 3.07
CA ARG A 88 -18.41 -8.71 3.36
C ARG A 88 -17.83 -7.79 2.28
N PRO A 89 -18.66 -7.07 1.53
CA PRO A 89 -18.16 -6.09 0.56
C PRO A 89 -17.55 -4.87 1.25
N TYR A 90 -16.51 -4.29 0.64
CA TYR A 90 -15.75 -3.16 1.20
C TYR A 90 -16.62 -1.93 1.50
N TYR A 91 -17.65 -1.66 0.70
CA TYR A 91 -18.51 -0.47 0.89
C TYR A 91 -19.43 -0.57 2.12
N LYS A 92 -19.47 -1.74 2.80
CA LYS A 92 -20.12 -1.88 4.12
C LYS A 92 -19.15 -1.67 5.28
N ALA A 93 -17.86 -1.44 5.02
CA ALA A 93 -16.88 -1.12 6.05
C ALA A 93 -16.99 0.36 6.46
N SER A 94 -16.64 0.66 7.71
CA SER A 94 -16.66 2.03 8.24
C SER A 94 -15.24 2.56 8.36
N PHE A 95 -14.72 3.08 7.25
CA PHE A 95 -13.38 3.67 7.19
C PHE A 95 -13.30 4.98 7.97
N LYS A 96 -12.14 5.23 8.57
CA LYS A 96 -11.79 6.44 9.30
C LYS A 96 -10.41 6.94 8.86
N PRO A 97 -10.16 8.26 8.92
CA PRO A 97 -8.83 8.81 8.69
C PRO A 97 -7.76 8.09 9.52
N GLY A 98 -6.66 7.69 8.88
CA GLY A 98 -5.58 6.90 9.49
C GLY A 98 -5.68 5.37 9.30
N ASP A 99 -6.78 4.87 8.75
CA ASP A 99 -6.93 3.45 8.43
C ASP A 99 -5.97 3.02 7.30
N ARG A 100 -5.58 1.73 7.33
CA ARG A 100 -4.70 1.09 6.35
C ARG A 100 -5.49 0.13 5.47
N LEU A 101 -5.44 0.37 4.17
CA LEU A 101 -6.02 -0.51 3.16
C LEU A 101 -4.90 -1.41 2.63
N VAL A 102 -4.95 -2.69 2.96
CA VAL A 102 -3.89 -3.66 2.70
C VAL A 102 -4.22 -4.49 1.46
N PHE A 103 -3.30 -4.48 0.50
CA PHE A 103 -3.39 -5.22 -0.74
C PHE A 103 -2.21 -6.18 -0.83
N GLY A 104 -2.48 -7.43 -1.18
CA GLY A 104 -1.45 -8.44 -1.37
C GLY A 104 -0.83 -8.42 -2.77
N ARG A 105 -0.03 -9.45 -3.05
CA ARG A 105 0.59 -9.68 -4.35
C ARG A 105 -0.48 -9.82 -5.44
N GLU A 106 -0.18 -9.37 -6.65
CA GLU A 106 -1.11 -9.52 -7.77
C GLU A 106 -1.39 -10.99 -8.12
N THR A 107 -0.40 -11.88 -7.95
CA THR A 107 -0.53 -13.30 -8.30
C THR A 107 -1.18 -14.15 -7.21
N GLN A 108 -0.88 -13.87 -5.94
CA GLN A 108 -1.25 -14.73 -4.81
C GLN A 108 -2.22 -14.06 -3.82
N GLY A 109 -2.46 -12.76 -3.95
CA GLY A 109 -3.23 -12.00 -2.98
C GLY A 109 -2.48 -11.82 -1.66
N ILE A 110 -3.23 -11.68 -0.57
CA ILE A 110 -2.68 -11.53 0.78
C ILE A 110 -2.25 -12.92 1.29
N PRO A 111 -1.04 -13.08 1.86
CA PRO A 111 -0.60 -14.32 2.48
C PRO A 111 -1.63 -14.84 3.50
N GLU A 112 -1.90 -16.15 3.52
CA GLU A 112 -2.90 -16.74 4.44
C GLU A 112 -2.46 -16.72 5.91
N GLU A 113 -1.18 -16.46 6.15
CA GLU A 113 -0.55 -16.31 7.47
C GLU A 113 -0.70 -14.89 8.07
N MET A 114 -1.29 -13.95 7.32
CA MET A 114 -1.67 -12.60 7.79
C MET A 114 -3.12 -12.55 8.28
#